data_AF-A0A418NQS0-F1
#
_entry.id   AF-A0A418NQS0-F1
#
_cell.length_a   1.000
_cell.length_b   1.000
_cell.length_c   1.000
_cell.angle_alpha   90.00
_cell.angle_beta   90.00
_cell.angle_gamma   90.00
#
_symmetry.space_group_name_H-M   'P 1'
#
loop_
_entity.id
_entity.type
_entity.pdbx_description
1 polymer ?
#
loop_
_entity_poly.entity_id
_entity_poly.type
_entity_poly.pdbx_seq_one_letter_code
_entity_poly.pdbx_strand_id
1 'polypeptide(L)'
;MKSALGAVLAAATVVAPVTVAPAAAQENQRVGFVNVTAVVANSSAYQTAQQQRQTTYAAQFQQAETRRAAIQAQLDPLVQAFNTARQQPNADQAALQQQAAQIQQIQQNGQNELQQILAPVALSQAYVEEQIRDQLGTAIQNAARAQGVTLVISPETILHAEASHNLNEAVLAQLNSLIPTAQLVPPNGWLPAELRAQQEAAAAAQAAAPQQPAATGR
;
A
#
# COMPACT_ATOMS: atom_id res chain seq x y z
N MET A 1 -63.52 -19.74 82.55
CA MET A 1 -63.38 -20.94 81.70
C MET A 1 -62.44 -20.56 80.55
N LYS A 2 -61.21 -21.10 80.51
CA LYS A 2 -60.79 -22.22 79.63
C LYS A 2 -61.03 -21.84 78.15
N SER A 3 -60.10 -21.71 77.19
CA SER A 3 -58.69 -22.10 77.00
C SER A 3 -58.21 -21.33 75.73
N ALA A 4 -57.00 -20.76 75.65
CA ALA A 4 -55.72 -21.33 75.17
C ALA A 4 -55.43 -21.19 73.65
N LEU A 5 -54.12 -21.11 73.37
CA LEU A 5 -53.37 -21.26 72.09
C LEU A 5 -53.22 -19.96 71.26
N GLY A 6 -52.03 -19.55 70.82
CA GLY A 6 -50.70 -20.16 70.88
C GLY A 6 -49.70 -19.25 70.14
N ALA A 7 -48.45 -19.36 70.56
CA ALA A 7 -47.21 -18.68 70.16
C ALA A 7 -47.00 -18.36 68.66
N VAL A 8 -46.06 -17.45 68.36
CA VAL A 8 -44.72 -17.79 67.77
C VAL A 8 -43.94 -16.52 67.37
N LEU A 9 -42.70 -16.47 67.89
CA LEU A 9 -41.44 -15.86 67.44
C LEU A 9 -41.37 -14.49 66.75
N ALA A 10 -40.60 -13.62 67.39
CA ALA A 10 -39.78 -12.59 66.77
C ALA A 10 -38.69 -13.20 65.86
N ALA A 11 -38.50 -12.63 64.67
CA ALA A 11 -37.31 -12.79 63.86
C ALA A 11 -36.82 -11.41 63.41
N ALA A 12 -35.67 -10.99 63.95
CA ALA A 12 -34.97 -9.79 63.52
C ALA A 12 -34.36 -10.03 62.13
N THR A 13 -34.82 -9.27 61.12
CA THR A 13 -34.22 -9.28 59.79
C THR A 13 -32.98 -8.40 59.77
N VAL A 14 -31.81 -9.04 59.76
CA VAL A 14 -30.53 -8.40 59.44
C VAL A 14 -30.53 -8.07 57.94
N VAL A 15 -30.51 -6.78 57.60
CA VAL A 15 -30.33 -6.34 56.22
C VAL A 15 -28.84 -6.43 55.89
N ALA A 16 -28.44 -7.46 55.14
CA ALA A 16 -27.09 -7.53 54.57
C ALA A 16 -26.99 -6.54 53.39
N PRO A 17 -25.89 -5.77 53.25
CA PRO A 17 -25.67 -4.99 52.05
C PRO A 17 -25.47 -5.94 50.87
N VAL A 18 -26.35 -5.86 49.87
CA VAL A 18 -26.14 -6.50 48.58
C VAL A 18 -24.92 -5.83 47.95
N THR A 19 -23.76 -6.48 48.02
CA THR A 19 -22.60 -6.10 47.23
C THR A 19 -22.99 -6.29 45.77
N VAL A 20 -23.30 -5.18 45.10
CA VAL A 20 -23.45 -5.14 43.65
C VAL A 20 -22.11 -5.61 43.08
N ALA A 21 -22.06 -6.84 42.59
CA ALA A 21 -20.91 -7.28 41.81
C ALA A 21 -20.70 -6.24 40.71
N PRO A 22 -19.46 -5.80 40.43
CA PRO A 22 -19.24 -4.96 39.27
C PRO A 22 -19.81 -5.74 38.09
N ALA A 23 -20.77 -5.14 37.38
CA ALA A 23 -21.19 -5.61 36.08
C ALA A 23 -19.90 -5.93 35.33
N ALA A 24 -19.75 -7.19 34.90
CA ALA A 24 -18.60 -7.60 34.11
C ALA A 24 -18.35 -6.50 33.10
N ALA A 25 -17.18 -5.87 33.17
CA ALA A 25 -16.77 -4.91 32.18
C ALA A 25 -16.98 -5.62 30.85
N GLN A 26 -18.02 -5.22 30.11
CA GLN A 26 -18.01 -5.41 28.68
C GLN A 26 -16.70 -4.73 28.30
N GLU A 27 -15.66 -5.51 28.01
CA GLU A 27 -14.57 -5.03 27.20
C GLU A 27 -15.27 -4.48 25.97
N ASN A 28 -15.56 -3.18 25.97
CA ASN A 28 -16.11 -2.50 24.83
C ASN A 28 -14.98 -2.58 23.81
N GLN A 29 -14.99 -3.66 23.03
CA GLN A 29 -14.14 -3.85 21.88
C GLN A 29 -14.50 -2.72 20.92
N ARG A 30 -13.84 -1.57 21.11
CA ARG A 30 -13.97 -0.43 20.22
C ARG A 30 -13.24 -0.81 18.95
N VAL A 31 -14.00 -0.87 17.87
CA VAL A 31 -13.51 -1.16 16.52
C VAL A 31 -13.29 0.16 15.81
N GLY A 32 -12.09 0.42 15.32
CA GLY A 32 -11.79 1.58 14.50
C GLY A 32 -11.51 1.16 13.06
N PHE A 33 -11.61 2.10 12.13
CA PHE A 33 -11.18 1.89 10.75
C PHE A 33 -10.13 2.89 10.31
N VAL A 34 -9.24 2.43 9.43
CA VAL A 34 -8.15 3.23 8.85
C VAL A 34 -8.09 3.02 7.35
N ASN A 35 -8.17 4.08 6.57
CA ASN A 35 -7.79 4.08 5.18
C ASN A 35 -6.28 4.32 5.07
N VAL A 36 -5.52 3.23 5.01
CA VAL A 36 -4.05 3.26 4.92
C VAL A 36 -3.58 4.08 3.73
N THR A 37 -4.15 3.87 2.55
CA THR A 37 -3.75 4.57 1.32
C THR A 37 -3.93 6.08 1.47
N ALA A 38 -5.05 6.52 2.04
CA ALA A 38 -5.30 7.93 2.29
C ALA A 38 -4.34 8.51 3.33
N VAL A 39 -4.05 7.79 4.43
CA VAL A 39 -3.11 8.24 5.47
C VAL A 39 -1.69 8.39 4.92
N VAL A 40 -1.21 7.41 4.13
CA VAL A 40 0.11 7.48 3.49
C VAL A 40 0.19 8.66 2.54
N ALA A 41 -0.79 8.83 1.65
CA ALA A 41 -0.82 9.92 0.68
C ALA A 41 -0.89 11.32 1.34
N ASN A 42 -1.56 11.43 2.49
CA ASN A 42 -1.67 12.69 3.22
C ASN A 42 -0.52 12.93 4.21
N SER A 43 0.39 11.97 4.42
CA SER A 43 1.53 12.14 5.33
C SER A 43 2.48 13.27 4.90
N SER A 44 3.07 13.94 5.88
CA SER A 44 4.04 15.03 5.63
C SER A 44 5.25 14.52 4.84
N ALA A 45 5.72 13.31 5.16
CA ALA A 45 6.81 12.66 4.44
C ALA A 45 6.48 12.45 2.96
N TYR A 46 5.29 11.93 2.65
CA TYR A 46 4.88 11.72 1.27
C TYR A 46 4.74 13.05 0.52
N GLN A 47 4.00 14.01 1.08
CA GLN A 47 3.79 15.32 0.43
C GLN A 47 5.11 16.06 0.19
N THR A 48 6.01 16.07 1.18
CA THR A 48 7.34 16.69 1.05
C THR A 48 8.17 15.97 -0.01
N ALA A 49 8.16 14.63 -0.02
CA ALA A 49 8.86 13.85 -1.03
C ALA A 49 8.32 14.12 -2.44
N GLN A 50 7.01 14.27 -2.64
CA GLN A 50 6.43 14.61 -3.94
C GLN A 50 6.94 15.97 -4.46
N GLN A 51 7.02 16.97 -3.58
CA GLN A 51 7.53 18.30 -3.95
C GLN A 51 9.03 18.24 -4.28
N GLN A 52 9.82 17.57 -3.44
CA GLN A 52 11.26 17.41 -3.66
C GLN A 52 11.57 16.54 -4.89
N ARG A 53 10.73 15.55 -5.23
CA ARG A 53 10.95 14.71 -6.41
C ARG A 53 10.94 15.50 -7.70
N GLN A 54 10.06 16.50 -7.79
CA GLN A 54 9.98 17.38 -8.97
C GLN A 54 11.29 18.15 -9.18
N THR A 55 11.96 18.55 -8.11
CA THR A 55 13.24 19.30 -8.20
C THR A 55 14.44 18.37 -8.36
N THR A 56 14.53 17.31 -7.55
CA THR A 56 15.64 16.35 -7.60
C THR A 56 15.71 15.59 -8.93
N TYR A 57 14.56 15.27 -9.53
CA TYR A 57 14.49 14.55 -10.81
C TYR A 57 14.04 15.41 -11.98
N ALA A 58 14.16 16.74 -11.87
CA ALA A 58 13.77 17.68 -12.93
C ALA A 58 14.40 17.33 -14.29
N ALA A 59 15.68 16.94 -14.28
CA ALA A 59 16.41 16.54 -15.49
C ALA A 59 15.80 15.29 -16.15
N GLN A 60 15.44 14.27 -15.37
CA GLN A 60 14.81 13.05 -15.87
C GLN A 60 13.41 13.34 -16.41
N PHE A 61 12.62 14.19 -15.74
CA PHE A 61 11.32 14.61 -16.25
C PHE A 61 11.46 15.36 -17.57
N GLN A 62 12.39 16.32 -17.66
CA GLN A 62 12.65 17.06 -18.90
C GLN A 62 13.11 16.14 -20.03
N GLN A 63 13.98 15.18 -19.73
CA GLN A 63 14.46 14.20 -20.70
C GLN A 63 13.33 13.28 -21.18
N ALA A 64 12.49 12.81 -20.26
CA ALA A 64 11.33 11.98 -20.60
C ALA A 64 10.34 12.75 -21.47
N GLU A 65 10.08 14.02 -21.16
CA GLU A 65 9.19 14.87 -21.95
C GLU A 65 9.74 15.12 -23.36
N THR A 66 11.02 15.45 -23.46
CA THR A 66 11.71 15.61 -24.75
C THR A 66 11.64 14.32 -25.57
N ARG A 67 11.82 13.16 -24.93
CA ARG A 67 11.76 11.86 -25.60
C ARG A 67 10.34 11.52 -26.05
N ARG A 68 9.31 11.79 -25.23
CA ARG A 68 7.90 11.63 -25.63
C ARG A 68 7.58 12.45 -26.87
N ALA A 69 7.95 13.73 -26.88
CA ALA A 69 7.72 14.61 -28.02
C ALA A 69 8.44 14.10 -29.28
N ALA A 70 9.68 13.63 -29.15
CA ALA A 70 10.43 13.06 -30.27
C ALA A 70 9.80 11.77 -30.82
N ILE A 71 9.33 10.86 -29.94
CA ILE A 71 8.63 9.64 -30.35
C ILE A 71 7.33 10.00 -31.07
N GLN A 72 6.56 10.95 -30.53
CA GLN A 72 5.31 11.38 -31.16
C GLN A 72 5.56 11.97 -32.55
N ALA A 73 6.56 12.84 -32.70
CA ALA A 73 6.93 13.44 -33.98
C ALA A 73 7.40 12.39 -35.01
N GLN A 74 7.97 11.25 -34.57
CA GLN A 74 8.32 10.13 -35.44
C GLN A 74 7.10 9.28 -35.82
N LEU A 75 6.18 9.05 -34.87
CA LEU A 75 5.01 8.21 -35.07
C LEU A 75 3.92 8.89 -35.90
N ASP A 76 3.68 10.19 -35.71
CA ASP A 76 2.64 10.94 -36.41
C ASP A 76 2.64 10.73 -37.93
N PRO A 77 3.74 10.98 -38.67
CA PRO A 77 3.77 10.78 -40.11
C PRO A 77 3.60 9.31 -40.50
N LEU A 78 4.13 8.36 -39.72
CA LEU A 78 4.00 6.93 -40.00
C LEU A 78 2.56 6.44 -39.85
N VAL A 79 1.87 6.88 -38.80
CA VAL A 79 0.46 6.54 -38.55
C VAL A 79 -0.43 7.19 -39.61
N GLN A 80 -0.16 8.44 -40.00
CA GLN A 80 -0.89 9.10 -41.09
C GLN A 80 -0.68 8.38 -42.43
N ALA A 81 0.57 8.01 -42.76
CA ALA A 81 0.90 7.26 -43.97
C ALA A 81 0.21 5.89 -43.98
N PHE A 82 0.25 5.17 -42.86
CA PHE A 82 -0.43 3.89 -42.69
C PHE A 82 -1.94 4.02 -42.92
N ASN A 83 -2.60 4.98 -42.26
CA ASN A 83 -4.03 5.21 -42.40
C ASN A 83 -4.42 5.60 -43.83
N THR A 84 -3.60 6.41 -44.50
CA THR A 84 -3.82 6.81 -45.90
C THR A 84 -3.67 5.62 -46.84
N ALA A 85 -2.60 4.84 -46.70
CA ALA A 85 -2.35 3.65 -47.52
C ALA A 85 -3.46 2.61 -47.37
N ARG A 86 -3.98 2.42 -46.14
CA ARG A 86 -5.04 1.46 -45.85
C ARG A 86 -6.40 1.82 -46.45
N GLN A 87 -6.62 3.07 -46.83
CA GLN A 87 -7.86 3.54 -47.45
C GLN A 87 -7.84 3.37 -48.98
N GLN A 88 -6.69 3.02 -49.56
CA GLN A 88 -6.59 2.83 -50.99
C GLN A 88 -7.24 1.51 -51.44
N PRO A 89 -7.97 1.50 -52.57
CA PRO A 89 -8.70 0.31 -53.03
C PRO A 89 -7.81 -0.88 -53.42
N ASN A 90 -6.52 -0.65 -53.72
CA ASN A 90 -5.53 -1.69 -54.03
C ASN A 90 -4.34 -1.66 -53.06
N ALA A 91 -4.61 -1.40 -51.77
CA ALA A 91 -3.55 -1.27 -50.77
C ALA A 91 -2.66 -2.54 -50.71
N ASP A 92 -1.35 -2.33 -50.70
CA ASP A 92 -0.38 -3.42 -50.58
C ASP A 92 -0.36 -3.94 -49.13
N GLN A 93 -0.93 -5.13 -48.95
CA GLN A 93 -1.04 -5.78 -47.64
C GLN A 93 0.34 -6.07 -47.01
N ALA A 94 1.38 -6.36 -47.81
CA ALA A 94 2.72 -6.61 -47.29
C ALA A 94 3.36 -5.31 -46.78
N ALA A 95 3.21 -4.22 -47.53
CA ALA A 95 3.70 -2.90 -47.12
C ALA A 95 2.98 -2.39 -45.85
N LEU A 96 1.66 -2.59 -45.75
CA LEU A 96 0.88 -2.25 -44.56
C LEU A 96 1.32 -3.04 -43.32
N GLN A 97 1.58 -4.35 -43.48
CA GLN A 97 2.09 -5.17 -42.37
C GLN A 97 3.47 -4.69 -41.89
N GLN A 98 4.37 -4.33 -42.81
CA GLN A 98 5.68 -3.76 -42.45
C GLN A 98 5.53 -2.42 -41.72
N GLN A 99 4.69 -1.51 -42.21
CA GLN A 99 4.44 -0.22 -41.53
C GLN A 99 3.84 -0.43 -40.14
N ALA A 100 2.88 -1.33 -39.99
CA ALA A 100 2.30 -1.65 -38.69
C ALA A 100 3.35 -2.20 -37.72
N ALA A 101 4.20 -3.12 -38.17
CA ALA A 101 5.29 -3.67 -37.36
C ALA A 101 6.30 -2.59 -36.95
N GLN A 102 6.65 -1.68 -37.86
CA GLN A 102 7.54 -0.55 -37.58
C GLN A 102 6.95 0.40 -36.53
N ILE A 103 5.68 0.77 -36.66
CA ILE A 103 4.95 1.62 -35.70
C ILE A 103 4.94 0.96 -34.33
N GLN A 104 4.59 -0.33 -34.26
CA GLN A 104 4.60 -1.09 -33.00
C GLN A 104 5.99 -1.14 -32.37
N GLN A 105 7.04 -1.36 -33.17
CA GLN A 105 8.41 -1.39 -32.68
C GLN A 105 8.86 -0.05 -32.11
N ILE A 106 8.52 1.07 -32.77
CA ILE A 106 8.83 2.41 -32.26
C ILE A 106 8.09 2.68 -30.95
N GLN A 107 6.82 2.29 -30.84
CA GLN A 107 6.06 2.43 -29.60
C GLN A 107 6.67 1.63 -28.45
N GLN A 108 7.01 0.36 -28.68
CA GLN A 108 7.62 -0.50 -27.66
C GLN A 108 8.98 0.02 -27.22
N ASN A 109 9.85 0.37 -28.16
CA ASN A 109 11.17 0.93 -27.86
C ASN A 109 11.05 2.26 -27.11
N GLY A 110 10.16 3.13 -27.57
CA GLY A 110 9.90 4.41 -26.91
C GLY A 110 9.39 4.23 -25.47
N GLN A 111 8.51 3.26 -25.24
CA GLN A 111 8.03 2.95 -23.91
C GLN A 111 9.16 2.44 -22.99
N ASN A 112 10.02 1.56 -23.50
CA ASN A 112 11.18 1.04 -22.78
C ASN A 112 12.18 2.15 -22.43
N GLU A 113 12.48 3.05 -23.37
CA GLU A 113 13.37 4.18 -23.12
C GLU A 113 12.81 5.14 -22.06
N LEU A 114 11.50 5.44 -22.13
CA LEU A 114 10.84 6.27 -21.12
C LEU A 114 10.86 5.61 -19.74
N GLN A 115 10.66 4.28 -19.68
CA GLN A 115 10.80 3.53 -18.44
C GLN A 115 12.22 3.62 -17.89
N GLN A 116 13.25 3.53 -18.73
CA GLN A 116 14.65 3.68 -18.29
C GLN A 116 14.96 5.09 -17.78
N ILE A 117 14.47 6.13 -18.46
CA ILE A 117 14.65 7.53 -18.04
C ILE A 117 13.97 7.78 -16.69
N LEU A 118 12.78 7.22 -16.48
CA LEU A 118 11.99 7.40 -15.26
C LEU A 118 12.23 6.33 -14.19
N ALA A 119 13.05 5.31 -14.47
CA ALA A 119 13.44 4.28 -13.52
C ALA A 119 13.91 4.85 -12.17
N PRO A 120 14.83 5.85 -12.12
CA PRO A 120 15.24 6.42 -10.82
C PRO A 120 14.09 7.12 -10.08
N VAL A 121 13.11 7.67 -10.78
CA VAL A 121 11.91 8.28 -10.19
C VAL A 121 10.99 7.21 -9.59
N ALA A 122 10.86 6.06 -10.25
CA ALA A 122 10.10 4.92 -9.75
C ALA A 122 10.76 4.31 -8.50
N LEU A 123 12.08 4.15 -8.51
CA LEU A 123 12.84 3.69 -7.34
C LEU A 123 12.71 4.65 -6.15
N SER A 124 12.77 5.95 -6.40
CA SER A 124 12.52 6.98 -5.38
C SER A 124 11.13 6.86 -4.75
N GLN A 125 10.10 6.64 -5.56
CA GLN A 125 8.73 6.43 -5.08
C GLN A 125 8.64 5.20 -4.18
N ALA A 126 9.15 4.07 -4.66
CA ALA A 126 9.15 2.82 -3.92
C ALA A 126 9.88 2.96 -2.57
N TYR A 127 11.02 3.66 -2.55
CA TYR A 127 11.81 3.84 -1.34
C TYR A 127 11.14 4.76 -0.31
N VAL A 128 10.53 5.86 -0.75
CA VAL A 128 9.73 6.74 0.13
C VAL A 128 8.56 5.98 0.71
N GLU A 129 7.88 5.18 -0.12
CA GLU A 129 6.74 4.39 0.31
C GLU A 129 7.14 3.29 1.31
N GLU A 130 8.27 2.60 1.09
CA GLU A 130 8.84 1.62 2.04
C GLU A 130 9.08 2.26 3.42
N GLN A 131 9.76 3.40 3.47
CA GLN A 131 10.02 4.12 4.74
C GLN A 131 8.75 4.51 5.48
N ILE A 132 7.70 4.94 4.76
CA ILE A 132 6.42 5.29 5.37
C ILE A 132 5.69 4.04 5.88
N ARG A 133 5.67 2.96 5.07
CA ARG A 133 5.04 1.68 5.44
C ARG A 133 5.70 1.06 6.67
N ASP A 134 7.01 1.18 6.82
CA ASP A 134 7.75 0.69 8.00
C ASP A 134 7.26 1.34 9.30
N GLN A 135 6.83 2.61 9.26
CA GLN A 135 6.32 3.33 10.43
C GLN A 135 4.80 3.24 10.60
N LEU A 136 4.08 2.89 9.53
CA LEU A 136 2.63 2.85 9.51
C LEU A 136 2.05 1.88 10.55
N GLY A 137 2.63 0.68 10.69
CA GLY A 137 2.17 -0.29 11.69
C GLY A 137 2.26 0.25 13.13
N THR A 138 3.35 0.95 13.45
CA THR A 138 3.55 1.61 14.74
C THR A 138 2.58 2.78 14.92
N ALA A 139 2.37 3.59 13.88
CA ALA A 139 1.41 4.70 13.90
C ALA A 139 -0.02 4.23 14.19
N ILE A 140 -0.46 3.15 13.54
CA ILE A 140 -1.78 2.54 13.75
C ILE A 140 -1.92 2.05 15.19
N GLN A 141 -0.92 1.32 15.72
CA GLN A 141 -0.95 0.81 17.09
C GLN A 141 -1.00 1.94 18.13
N ASN A 142 -0.20 3.00 17.94
CA ASN A 142 -0.18 4.14 18.85
C ASN A 142 -1.51 4.90 18.84
N ALA A 143 -2.07 5.14 17.64
CA ALA A 143 -3.38 5.79 17.51
C ALA A 143 -4.50 4.94 18.12
N ALA A 144 -4.50 3.63 17.88
CA ALA A 144 -5.48 2.71 18.45
C ALA A 144 -5.41 2.69 19.99
N ARG A 145 -4.21 2.58 20.56
CA ARG A 145 -3.99 2.64 22.02
C ARG A 145 -4.46 3.98 22.60
N ALA A 146 -4.14 5.10 21.95
CA ALA A 146 -4.54 6.42 22.41
C ALA A 146 -6.07 6.62 22.43
N GLN A 147 -6.79 5.95 21.53
CA GLN A 147 -8.25 6.02 21.45
C GLN A 147 -8.97 4.81 22.11
N GLY A 148 -8.23 3.89 22.74
CA GLY A 148 -8.80 2.69 23.32
C GLY A 148 -9.47 1.75 22.31
N VAL A 149 -9.03 1.79 21.05
CA VAL A 149 -9.44 0.88 19.98
C VAL A 149 -8.64 -0.40 20.09
N THR A 150 -9.34 -1.54 20.07
CA THR A 150 -8.73 -2.88 20.24
C THR A 150 -8.70 -3.66 18.93
N LEU A 151 -9.48 -3.25 17.93
CA LEU A 151 -9.50 -3.83 16.60
C LEU A 151 -9.50 -2.70 15.56
N VAL A 152 -8.53 -2.72 14.65
CA VAL A 152 -8.47 -1.80 13.50
C VAL A 152 -8.73 -2.59 12.23
N ILE A 153 -9.67 -2.10 11.41
CA ILE A 153 -10.02 -2.71 10.13
C ILE A 153 -9.79 -1.75 8.96
N SER A 154 -9.53 -2.31 7.78
CA SER A 154 -9.53 -1.56 6.52
C SER A 154 -10.96 -1.32 6.05
N PRO A 155 -11.24 -0.19 5.37
CA PRO A 155 -12.61 0.25 5.07
C PRO A 155 -13.31 -0.51 3.94
N GLU A 156 -12.64 -1.45 3.25
CA GLU A 156 -13.16 -2.06 2.01
C GLU A 156 -14.48 -2.82 2.18
N THR A 157 -14.82 -3.20 3.41
CA THR A 157 -16.04 -3.95 3.73
C THR A 157 -17.02 -3.16 4.61
N ILE A 158 -16.80 -1.86 4.84
CA ILE A 158 -17.63 -1.04 5.73
C ILE A 158 -18.79 -0.40 4.96
N LEU A 159 -20.02 -0.82 5.24
CA LEU A 159 -21.23 -0.22 4.64
C LEU A 159 -21.64 1.10 5.32
N HIS A 160 -21.40 1.21 6.62
CA HIS A 160 -21.68 2.40 7.42
C HIS A 160 -20.86 2.37 8.72
N ALA A 161 -20.29 3.50 9.11
CA ALA A 161 -19.65 3.70 10.40
C ALA A 161 -19.72 5.17 10.79
N GLU A 162 -19.90 5.45 12.09
CA GLU A 162 -19.83 6.80 12.63
C GLU A 162 -18.40 7.35 12.52
N ALA A 163 -18.27 8.67 12.36
CA ALA A 163 -16.97 9.35 12.25
C ALA A 163 -16.06 9.11 13.47
N SER A 164 -16.65 8.83 14.65
CA SER A 164 -15.92 8.48 15.87
C SER A 164 -15.10 7.18 15.77
N HIS A 165 -15.39 6.31 14.81
CA HIS A 165 -14.61 5.09 14.56
C HIS A 165 -13.49 5.31 13.54
N ASN A 166 -13.41 6.50 12.93
CA ASN A 166 -12.38 6.82 11.94
C ASN A 166 -11.08 7.21 12.65
N LEU A 167 -10.04 6.41 12.44
CA LEU A 167 -8.72 6.64 13.00
C LEU A 167 -7.76 7.39 12.07
N ASN A 168 -8.15 7.75 10.85
CA ASN A 168 -7.26 8.34 9.83
C ASN A 168 -6.44 9.52 10.37
N GLU A 169 -7.10 10.50 10.98
CA GLU A 169 -6.43 11.70 11.53
C GLU A 169 -5.47 11.36 12.66
N ALA A 170 -5.86 10.44 13.55
CA ALA A 170 -5.02 10.00 14.66
C ALA A 170 -3.79 9.24 14.16
N VAL A 171 -3.95 8.35 13.19
CA VAL A 171 -2.83 7.63 12.56
C VAL A 171 -1.95 8.59 11.77
N LEU A 172 -2.53 9.53 11.03
CA LEU A 172 -1.80 10.55 10.29
C LEU A 172 -0.92 11.40 11.22
N ALA A 173 -1.46 11.85 12.35
CA ALA A 173 -0.70 12.59 13.36
C ALA A 173 0.47 11.77 13.93
N GLN A 174 0.23 10.50 14.25
CA GLN A 174 1.29 9.58 14.71
C GLN A 174 2.35 9.36 13.63
N LEU A 175 1.93 9.14 12.39
CA LEU A 175 2.83 8.92 11.25
C LEU A 175 3.70 10.14 10.99
N ASN A 176 3.12 11.35 11.00
CA ASN A 176 3.86 12.61 10.83
C ASN A 176 4.85 12.86 11.99
N SER A 177 4.58 12.33 13.18
CA SER A 177 5.51 12.37 14.31
C SER A 177 6.65 11.35 14.18
N LEU A 178 6.38 10.16 13.63
CA LEU A 178 7.36 9.07 13.49
C LEU A 178 8.28 9.29 12.27
N ILE A 179 7.71 9.75 11.16
CA ILE A 179 8.41 10.03 9.91
C ILE A 179 7.96 11.39 9.36
N PRO A 180 8.52 12.50 9.86
CA PRO A 180 8.16 13.83 9.36
C PRO A 180 8.60 14.02 7.91
N THR A 181 9.74 13.43 7.53
CA THR A 181 10.33 13.47 6.19
C THR A 181 10.84 12.08 5.80
N ALA A 182 10.82 11.76 4.51
CA ALA A 182 11.40 10.54 3.95
C ALA A 182 12.61 10.88 3.08
N GLN A 183 13.55 9.94 2.98
CA GLN A 183 14.69 10.09 2.10
C GLN A 183 14.29 9.77 0.66
N LEU A 184 14.60 10.69 -0.26
CA LEU A 184 14.12 10.61 -1.63
C LEU A 184 14.96 9.69 -2.52
N VAL A 185 16.28 9.70 -2.33
CA VAL A 185 17.22 8.91 -3.14
C VAL A 185 17.53 7.62 -2.38
N PRO A 186 17.22 6.44 -2.95
CA PRO A 186 17.57 5.18 -2.32
C PRO A 186 19.09 5.01 -2.23
N PRO A 187 19.60 4.35 -1.18
CA PRO A 187 21.02 4.09 -1.04
C PRO A 187 21.53 3.14 -2.15
N ASN A 188 22.83 3.18 -2.42
CA ASN A 188 23.42 2.34 -3.46
C ASN A 188 23.20 0.85 -3.15
N GLY A 189 22.78 0.07 -4.16
CA GLY A 189 22.45 -1.34 -4.02
C GLY A 189 21.10 -1.63 -3.36
N TRP A 190 20.31 -0.61 -3.02
CA TRP A 190 18.95 -0.81 -2.53
C TRP A 190 18.07 -1.41 -3.63
N LEU A 191 17.26 -2.38 -3.22
CA LEU A 191 16.30 -3.10 -4.06
C LEU A 191 14.93 -3.04 -3.35
N PRO A 192 13.84 -2.80 -4.10
CA PRO A 192 12.48 -2.87 -3.56
C PRO A 192 12.21 -4.20 -2.85
N ALA A 193 11.38 -4.17 -1.80
CA ALA A 193 11.02 -5.33 -1.00
C ALA A 193 10.55 -6.53 -1.85
N GLU A 194 9.75 -6.30 -2.89
CA GLU A 194 9.23 -7.35 -3.77
C GLU A 194 10.33 -8.04 -4.57
N LEU A 195 11.38 -7.29 -4.96
CA LEU A 195 12.54 -7.83 -5.66
C LEU A 195 13.47 -8.58 -4.70
N ARG A 196 13.64 -8.08 -3.47
CA ARG A 196 14.39 -8.78 -2.42
C ARG A 196 13.75 -10.13 -2.08
N ALA A 197 12.44 -10.14 -1.86
CA ALA A 197 11.70 -11.37 -1.57
C ALA A 197 11.80 -12.40 -2.72
N GLN A 198 11.78 -11.95 -3.98
CA GLN A 198 11.99 -12.83 -5.13
C GLN A 198 13.43 -13.39 -5.20
N GLN A 199 14.45 -12.58 -4.90
CA GLN A 199 15.83 -13.05 -4.85
C GLN A 199 16.05 -14.07 -3.73
N GLU A 200 15.47 -13.83 -2.56
CA GLU A 200 15.50 -14.75 -1.42
C GLU A 200 14.79 -16.07 -1.73
N ALA A 201 13.62 -16.02 -2.38
CA ALA A 201 12.90 -17.22 -2.82
C ALA A 201 13.69 -18.03 -3.85
N ALA A 202 14.35 -17.36 -4.82
CA ALA A 202 15.19 -18.03 -5.81
C ALA A 202 16.44 -18.68 -5.19
N ALA A 203 17.09 -18.00 -4.24
CA ALA A 203 18.24 -18.54 -3.51
C ALA A 203 17.86 -19.76 -2.65
N ALA A 204 16.71 -19.72 -1.98
CA ALA A 204 16.18 -20.84 -1.21
C ALA A 204 15.86 -22.06 -2.10
N ALA A 205 15.33 -21.84 -3.31
CA ALA A 205 15.06 -22.91 -4.27
C ALA A 205 16.35 -23.58 -4.80
N GLN A 206 17.44 -22.82 -4.96
CA GLN A 206 18.74 -23.36 -5.38
C GLN A 206 19.45 -24.12 -4.25
N ALA A 207 19.30 -23.68 -3.00
CA ALA A 207 19.84 -24.39 -1.83
C ALA A 207 19.10 -25.70 -1.50
N ALA A 208 17.85 -25.85 -1.95
CA ALA A 208 17.04 -27.05 -1.76
C ALA A 208 17.21 -28.11 -2.87
N ALA A 209 18.01 -27.84 -3.92
CA ALA A 209 18.29 -28.81 -4.96
C ALA A 209 19.21 -29.92 -4.41
N PRO A 210 18.78 -31.20 -4.39
CA PRO A 210 19.59 -32.29 -3.84
C PRO A 210 20.86 -32.48 -4.66
N GLN A 211 22.02 -32.41 -3.99
CA GLN A 211 23.28 -32.88 -4.55
C GLN A 211 23.12 -34.37 -4.91
N GLN A 212 23.00 -34.67 -6.19
CA GLN A 212 23.06 -36.05 -6.66
C GLN A 212 24.39 -36.66 -6.18
N PRO A 213 24.37 -37.77 -5.42
CA PRO A 213 25.59 -38.45 -5.04
C PRO A 213 26.31 -38.90 -6.31
N ALA A 214 27.56 -38.48 -6.46
CA ALA A 214 28.44 -38.99 -7.51
C ALA A 214 28.56 -40.50 -7.33
N ALA A 215 27.93 -41.25 -8.24
CA ALA A 215 28.07 -42.70 -8.33
C ALA A 215 29.55 -43.03 -8.57
N THR A 216 30.25 -43.40 -7.50
CA THR A 216 31.62 -43.90 -7.54
C THR A 216 31.54 -45.33 -8.06
N GLY A 217 31.78 -45.50 -9.37
CA GLY A 217 31.84 -46.81 -10.00
C GLY A 217 32.96 -47.66 -9.41
N ARG A 218 32.63 -48.89 -9.03
CA ARG A 218 33.55 -50.01 -8.82
C ARG A 218 33.16 -51.14 -9.76
#